data_AF-R5E3E0-F1
#
_entry.id   AF-R5E3E0-F1
#
_cell.length_a   1.000
_cell.length_b   1.000
_cell.length_c   1.000
_cell.angle_alpha   90.00
_cell.angle_beta   90.00
_cell.angle_gamma   90.00
#
_symmetry.space_group_name_H-M   'P 1'
#
loop_
_entity.id
_entity.type
_entity.pdbx_description
1 polymer ?
#
loop_
_entity_poly.entity_id
_entity_poly.type
_entity_poly.pdbx_seq_one_letter_code
_entity_poly.pdbx_strand_id
1 'polypeptide(L)'
;MIFKEYNQTDIINIKNQIDRLRACGIGVADLPQNLRDSVWKIVYCELKQNGSRQNTVSKAVDGVCQSNILEKMFGLPKDVFGKKYWNMYSPDSKIRQEKYSDLQLPFNYAQVECNSVYRAMIHHMITGADVPTDTVVDIFGKFGLAAALCAGGYKYKIVCLNEQNFYLYSLLQDVMRKPVKFYKMIDEERKYLEIKLADNEIKDIMKSQIQHLGQIKVLVYYGVRKNVGGQYSYESTGYTKEQIAKYIFICLCFAPEYWVETNLEVKNNKMVTGWLDDEKTYKKCVTNFVKLSQEDFVAFAKKFSELKFVNCDISRVIDIIRKNADNQNYSSGDIQKFLLYIDVPKYIKEYQRFGFDGTMMISLLKMLHHYEGNWIMTWSTFLQKGLNDENPTLYDMLYTQQEMQSDIYIAHGNYERFEEKVPVKVIYNMFDMIDKDKNLFVFIYRDKNKNKQQNIVFVTDIDFDEIDCESFFRKYKMEFNGKEKLLKLKWREFKKNYVKFS
;
A
#
# COMPACT_ATOMS: atom_id res chain seq x y z
N MET A 1 14.92 -2.64 17.00
CA MET A 1 16.27 -3.13 17.36
C MET A 1 17.20 -2.20 16.62
N ILE A 2 17.91 -1.29 17.32
CA ILE A 2 18.90 -0.40 16.70
C ILE A 2 19.73 -1.26 15.76
N PHE A 3 19.84 -0.90 14.47
CA PHE A 3 20.74 -1.59 13.54
C PHE A 3 22.03 -1.84 14.30
N LYS A 4 22.28 -3.10 14.66
CA LYS A 4 23.59 -3.43 15.19
C LYS A 4 24.48 -3.21 13.97
N GLU A 5 25.26 -2.15 13.98
CA GLU A 5 26.40 -2.08 13.09
C GLU A 5 27.10 -3.43 13.28
N TYR A 6 27.07 -4.27 12.25
CA TYR A 6 27.79 -5.52 12.29
C TYR A 6 29.25 -5.11 12.46
N ASN A 7 29.74 -5.27 13.67
CA ASN A 7 31.11 -4.87 13.95
C ASN A 7 32.03 -5.86 13.23
N GLN A 8 33.32 -5.50 13.08
CA GLN A 8 34.29 -6.39 12.42
C GLN A 8 34.30 -7.79 13.05
N THR A 9 34.01 -7.91 14.35
CA THR A 9 33.91 -9.19 15.05
C THR A 9 32.76 -10.06 14.53
N ASP A 10 31.57 -9.48 14.28
CA ASP A 10 30.43 -10.22 13.74
C ASP A 10 30.72 -10.74 12.32
N ILE A 11 31.35 -9.92 11.48
CA ILE A 11 31.78 -10.31 10.12
C ILE A 11 32.79 -11.46 10.17
N ILE A 12 33.80 -11.35 11.03
CA ILE A 12 34.82 -12.38 11.22
C ILE A 12 34.19 -13.69 11.72
N ASN A 13 33.25 -13.61 12.67
CA ASN A 13 32.56 -14.79 13.20
C ASN A 13 31.77 -15.53 12.12
N ILE A 14 31.02 -14.80 11.30
CA ILE A 14 30.24 -15.37 10.19
C ILE A 14 31.19 -15.98 9.15
N LYS A 15 32.26 -15.29 8.78
CA LYS A 15 33.28 -15.82 7.87
C LYS A 15 33.88 -17.13 8.39
N ASN A 16 34.29 -17.15 9.66
CA ASN A 16 34.87 -18.35 10.28
C ASN A 16 33.87 -19.51 10.32
N GLN A 17 32.58 -19.25 10.54
CA GLN A 17 31.54 -20.28 10.45
C GLN A 17 31.40 -20.83 9.03
N ILE A 18 31.38 -19.95 8.01
CA ILE A 18 31.37 -20.37 6.60
C ILE A 18 32.58 -21.25 6.29
N ASP A 19 33.77 -20.82 6.67
CA ASP A 19 35.02 -21.53 6.39
C ASP A 19 35.06 -22.91 7.07
N ARG A 20 34.59 -23.02 8.33
CA ARG A 20 34.47 -24.31 9.03
C ARG A 20 33.50 -25.26 8.33
N LEU A 21 32.31 -24.78 7.95
CA LEU A 21 31.32 -25.61 7.27
C LEU A 21 31.86 -26.11 5.92
N ARG A 22 32.54 -25.23 5.18
CA ARG A 22 33.19 -25.59 3.92
C ARG A 22 34.32 -26.61 4.11
N ALA A 23 35.11 -26.49 5.18
CA ALA A 23 36.13 -27.48 5.53
C ALA A 23 35.53 -28.85 5.88
N CYS A 24 34.29 -28.89 6.39
CA CYS A 24 33.51 -30.11 6.59
C CYS A 24 32.85 -30.64 5.30
N GLY A 25 33.13 -30.06 4.13
CA GLY A 25 32.58 -30.49 2.84
C GLY A 25 31.20 -29.93 2.50
N ILE A 26 30.66 -29.01 3.30
CA ILE A 26 29.36 -28.36 3.00
C ILE A 26 29.55 -27.36 1.85
N GLY A 27 28.80 -27.57 0.77
CA GLY A 27 28.81 -26.69 -0.39
C GLY A 27 28.22 -25.31 -0.08
N VAL A 28 28.60 -24.29 -0.87
CA VAL A 28 28.06 -22.92 -0.72
C VAL A 28 26.53 -22.90 -0.84
N ALA A 29 25.96 -23.74 -1.72
CA ALA A 29 24.52 -23.87 -1.92
C ALA A 29 23.79 -24.49 -0.72
N ASP A 30 24.52 -25.15 0.20
CA ASP A 30 23.97 -25.94 1.30
C ASP A 30 24.19 -25.29 2.68
N LEU A 31 24.76 -24.07 2.71
CA LEU A 31 24.98 -23.35 3.96
C LEU A 31 23.66 -23.12 4.73
N PRO A 32 23.63 -23.12 6.07
CA PRO A 32 22.41 -22.91 6.84
C PRO A 32 21.70 -21.57 6.56
N GLN A 33 20.36 -21.54 6.54
CA GLN A 33 19.58 -20.35 6.17
C GLN A 33 19.88 -19.13 7.05
N ASN A 34 20.06 -19.31 8.36
CA ASN A 34 20.42 -18.23 9.30
C ASN A 34 21.75 -17.56 8.93
N LEU A 35 22.71 -18.33 8.41
CA LEU A 35 23.99 -17.84 7.94
C LEU A 35 23.83 -17.04 6.64
N ARG A 36 23.00 -17.55 5.70
CA ARG A 36 22.66 -16.82 4.46
C ARG A 36 21.99 -15.48 4.75
N ASP A 37 21.01 -15.48 5.66
CA ASP A 37 20.30 -14.27 6.09
C ASP A 37 21.26 -13.25 6.73
N SER A 38 22.24 -13.71 7.50
CA SER A 38 23.24 -12.84 8.14
C SER A 38 24.22 -12.24 7.13
N VAL A 39 24.70 -13.03 6.14
CA VAL A 39 25.49 -12.50 5.02
C VAL A 39 24.68 -11.47 4.24
N TRP A 40 23.41 -11.75 3.94
CA TRP A 40 22.53 -10.80 3.26
C TRP A 40 22.45 -9.46 4.01
N LYS A 41 22.20 -9.50 5.33
CA LYS A 41 22.08 -8.31 6.17
C LYS A 41 23.36 -7.48 6.21
N ILE A 42 24.52 -8.13 6.38
CA ILE A 42 25.81 -7.43 6.37
C ILE A 42 26.05 -6.75 5.04
N VAL A 43 25.89 -7.49 3.93
CA VAL A 43 26.12 -6.95 2.59
C VAL A 43 25.17 -5.78 2.31
N TYR A 44 23.91 -5.88 2.71
CA TYR A 44 22.94 -4.79 2.58
C TYR A 44 23.34 -3.55 3.40
N CYS A 45 23.71 -3.72 4.67
CA CYS A 45 24.16 -2.62 5.52
C CYS A 45 25.40 -1.92 4.96
N GLU A 46 26.41 -2.69 4.53
CA GLU A 46 27.64 -2.16 3.94
C GLU A 46 27.35 -1.35 2.68
N LEU A 47 26.50 -1.86 1.78
CA LEU A 47 26.14 -1.14 0.58
C LEU A 47 25.33 0.14 0.89
N LYS A 48 24.39 0.11 1.85
CA LYS A 48 23.59 1.27 2.26
C LYS A 48 24.45 2.38 2.86
N GLN A 49 25.39 2.03 3.74
CA GLN A 49 26.32 2.99 4.36
C GLN A 49 27.26 3.63 3.34
N ASN A 50 27.79 2.84 2.41
CA ASN A 50 28.73 3.34 1.42
C ASN A 50 28.05 4.11 0.27
N GLY A 51 26.80 3.76 -0.10
CA GLY A 51 25.97 4.56 -1.01
C GLY A 51 25.58 5.92 -0.43
N SER A 52 25.29 5.99 0.88
CA SER A 52 24.98 7.24 1.57
C SER A 52 26.18 8.21 1.62
N ARG A 53 27.42 7.70 1.67
CA ARG A 53 28.66 8.51 1.58
C ARG A 53 28.94 9.07 0.18
N GLN A 54 28.38 8.48 -0.87
CA GLN A 54 28.55 9.01 -2.24
C GLN A 54 27.71 10.26 -2.51
N ASN A 55 26.66 10.53 -1.72
CA ASN A 55 25.87 11.76 -1.83
C ASN A 55 26.57 13.02 -1.26
N THR A 56 27.73 12.88 -0.61
CA THR A 56 28.50 13.99 -0.02
C THR A 56 29.89 14.19 -0.63
N VAL A 57 30.41 13.27 -1.45
CA VAL A 57 31.71 13.45 -2.12
C VAL A 57 31.69 12.85 -3.52
N SER A 58 31.77 13.73 -4.52
CA SER A 58 32.05 13.36 -5.91
C SER A 58 33.47 12.82 -6.05
N LYS A 59 33.63 11.50 -5.90
CA LYS A 59 34.74 10.72 -6.47
C LYS A 59 34.44 9.23 -6.29
N ALA A 60 34.02 8.60 -7.37
CA ALA A 60 34.04 7.15 -7.50
C ALA A 60 35.51 6.68 -7.43
N VAL A 61 35.95 6.29 -6.23
CA VAL A 61 37.20 5.55 -6.02
C VAL A 61 36.78 4.16 -5.59
N ASP A 62 37.00 3.18 -6.46
CA ASP A 62 36.79 1.73 -6.29
C ASP A 62 35.53 1.34 -5.51
N GLY A 63 34.40 1.48 -6.20
CA GLY A 63 33.04 1.34 -5.68
C GLY A 63 32.80 0.07 -4.88
N VAL A 64 32.28 0.26 -3.67
CA VAL A 64 31.70 -0.80 -2.86
C VAL A 64 30.51 -1.40 -3.62
N CYS A 65 30.75 -2.51 -4.31
CA CYS A 65 29.72 -3.27 -5.02
C CYS A 65 29.53 -4.62 -4.32
N GLN A 66 28.32 -5.19 -4.44
CA GLN A 66 27.94 -6.44 -3.78
C GLN A 66 28.99 -7.55 -4.00
N SER A 67 29.47 -7.67 -5.24
CA SER A 67 30.50 -8.61 -5.65
C SER A 67 31.79 -8.47 -4.84
N ASN A 68 32.25 -7.25 -4.60
CA ASN A 68 33.48 -6.98 -3.85
C ASN A 68 33.33 -7.32 -2.37
N ILE A 69 32.17 -7.01 -1.77
CA ILE A 69 31.88 -7.34 -0.37
C ILE A 69 31.86 -8.87 -0.19
N LEU A 70 31.13 -9.58 -1.05
CA LEU A 70 30.99 -11.03 -0.99
C LEU A 70 32.35 -11.75 -1.10
N GLU A 71 33.16 -11.34 -2.07
CA GLU A 71 34.46 -11.95 -2.33
C GLU A 71 35.45 -11.64 -1.21
N LYS A 72 35.59 -10.36 -0.81
CA LYS A 72 36.60 -9.93 0.17
C LYS A 72 36.23 -10.29 1.61
N MET A 73 34.97 -10.12 2.00
CA MET A 73 34.55 -10.31 3.39
C MET A 73 34.20 -11.77 3.69
N PHE A 74 33.62 -12.51 2.75
CA PHE A 74 33.08 -13.84 3.01
C PHE A 74 33.70 -14.96 2.15
N GLY A 75 34.52 -14.63 1.14
CA GLY A 75 35.06 -15.63 0.21
C GLY A 75 33.98 -16.36 -0.59
N LEU A 76 32.85 -15.68 -0.84
CA LEU A 76 31.68 -16.23 -1.53
C LEU A 76 31.64 -15.81 -3.01
N PRO A 77 31.03 -16.62 -3.88
CA PRO A 77 30.81 -16.26 -5.29
C PRO A 77 30.01 -14.96 -5.46
N LYS A 78 30.30 -14.20 -6.52
CA LYS A 78 29.62 -12.92 -6.81
C LYS A 78 28.12 -13.08 -7.05
N ASP A 79 27.72 -14.24 -7.56
CA ASP A 79 26.35 -14.65 -7.87
C ASP A 79 25.73 -15.53 -6.77
N VAL A 80 26.25 -15.52 -5.54
CA VAL A 80 25.78 -16.39 -4.43
C VAL A 80 24.27 -16.25 -4.15
N PHE A 81 23.69 -15.07 -4.33
CA PHE A 81 22.25 -14.87 -4.15
C PHE A 81 21.42 -15.44 -5.32
N GLY A 82 22.02 -15.72 -6.48
CA GLY A 82 21.33 -16.24 -7.65
C GLY A 82 20.79 -17.66 -7.47
N LYS A 83 20.00 -18.10 -8.46
CA LYS A 83 19.36 -19.44 -8.50
C LYS A 83 20.31 -20.61 -8.26
N LYS A 84 21.59 -20.44 -8.62
CA LYS A 84 22.62 -21.48 -8.53
C LYS A 84 22.94 -21.89 -7.09
N TYR A 85 22.93 -20.94 -6.14
CA TYR A 85 23.35 -21.23 -4.76
C TYR A 85 22.20 -21.03 -3.79
N TRP A 86 21.76 -19.79 -3.56
CA TRP A 86 20.78 -19.53 -2.51
C TRP A 86 19.39 -19.21 -3.03
N ASN A 87 19.25 -18.79 -4.31
CA ASN A 87 17.98 -18.34 -4.88
C ASN A 87 17.29 -17.29 -3.99
N MET A 88 18.07 -16.35 -3.47
CA MET A 88 17.64 -15.30 -2.56
C MET A 88 17.63 -13.95 -3.27
N TYR A 89 16.82 -13.03 -2.77
CA TYR A 89 16.88 -11.65 -3.25
C TYR A 89 18.25 -11.04 -2.95
N SER A 90 18.81 -10.26 -3.88
CA SER A 90 20.14 -9.68 -3.70
C SER A 90 20.07 -8.32 -2.96
N PRO A 91 20.99 -8.03 -2.02
CA PRO A 91 21.10 -6.71 -1.39
C PRO A 91 21.21 -5.54 -2.37
N ASP A 92 21.95 -5.70 -3.47
CA ASP A 92 22.04 -4.69 -4.53
C ASP A 92 20.67 -4.37 -5.15
N SER A 93 19.86 -5.41 -5.37
CA SER A 93 18.51 -5.23 -5.89
C SER A 93 17.65 -4.45 -4.90
N LYS A 94 17.80 -4.70 -3.59
CA LYS A 94 17.11 -3.94 -2.54
C LYS A 94 17.45 -2.46 -2.58
N ILE A 95 18.70 -2.08 -2.84
CA ILE A 95 19.11 -0.67 -2.91
C ILE A 95 18.46 0.07 -4.07
N ARG A 96 18.14 -0.63 -5.16
CA ARG A 96 17.40 -0.03 -6.28
C ARG A 96 15.98 0.43 -5.90
N GLN A 97 15.45 0.00 -4.74
CA GLN A 97 14.21 0.50 -4.17
C GLN A 97 14.25 2.00 -3.82
N GLU A 98 15.42 2.62 -3.63
CA GLU A 98 15.51 4.02 -3.20
C GLU A 98 14.94 5.04 -4.18
N LYS A 99 14.73 4.67 -5.45
CA LYS A 99 14.22 5.58 -6.49
C LYS A 99 12.71 5.81 -6.34
N TYR A 100 12.34 6.92 -5.71
CA TYR A 100 10.97 7.43 -5.68
C TYR A 100 10.63 8.27 -6.91
N SER A 101 9.39 8.20 -7.36
CA SER A 101 8.86 9.03 -8.45
C SER A 101 7.45 9.48 -8.10
N ASP A 102 7.30 10.79 -7.90
CA ASP A 102 6.06 11.43 -7.44
C ASP A 102 5.10 11.69 -8.61
N LEU A 103 4.58 10.62 -9.22
CA LEU A 103 3.64 10.73 -10.34
C LEU A 103 2.34 11.36 -9.89
N GLN A 104 1.89 12.44 -10.52
CA GLN A 104 0.60 13.06 -10.23
C GLN A 104 -0.47 12.37 -11.07
N LEU A 105 -1.46 11.76 -10.39
CA LEU A 105 -2.49 10.94 -11.04
C LEU A 105 -3.88 11.47 -10.67
N PRO A 106 -4.82 11.53 -11.63
CA PRO A 106 -6.13 12.16 -11.42
C PRO A 106 -7.16 11.22 -10.76
N PHE A 107 -6.73 10.20 -10.03
CA PHE A 107 -7.65 9.24 -9.42
C PHE A 107 -8.33 9.83 -8.19
N ASN A 108 -9.62 10.15 -8.31
CA ASN A 108 -10.43 10.53 -7.17
C ASN A 108 -10.82 9.30 -6.33
N TYR A 109 -11.07 8.15 -6.97
CA TYR A 109 -11.40 6.91 -6.27
C TYR A 109 -10.35 6.54 -5.22
N ALA A 110 -9.06 6.77 -5.49
CA ALA A 110 -7.91 6.37 -4.66
C ALA A 110 -7.07 7.58 -4.18
N GLN A 111 -7.66 8.77 -4.08
CA GLN A 111 -6.99 10.04 -3.71
C GLN A 111 -6.06 9.94 -2.50
N VAL A 112 -6.37 9.13 -1.47
CA VAL A 112 -5.46 8.88 -0.33
C VAL A 112 -4.12 8.31 -0.83
N GLU A 113 -4.17 7.29 -1.67
CA GLU A 113 -2.97 6.65 -2.24
C GLU A 113 -2.32 7.50 -3.33
N CYS A 114 -3.01 8.51 -3.87
CA CYS A 114 -2.42 9.51 -4.76
C CYS A 114 -1.79 10.70 -4.01
N ASN A 115 -1.99 10.83 -2.69
CA ASN A 115 -1.35 11.87 -1.90
C ASN A 115 0.17 11.65 -1.88
N SER A 116 0.94 12.68 -2.25
CA SER A 116 2.40 12.62 -2.35
C SER A 116 3.05 12.28 -1.01
N VAL A 117 2.59 12.89 0.09
CA VAL A 117 3.10 12.61 1.44
C VAL A 117 2.78 11.18 1.86
N TYR A 118 1.55 10.71 1.64
CA TYR A 118 1.14 9.34 1.94
C TYR A 118 2.04 8.31 1.23
N ARG A 119 2.25 8.47 -0.07
CA ARG A 119 3.12 7.59 -0.86
C ARG A 119 4.57 7.68 -0.47
N ALA A 120 5.07 8.88 -0.19
CA ALA A 120 6.43 9.10 0.27
C ALA A 120 6.68 8.41 1.62
N MET A 121 5.70 8.43 2.53
CA MET A 121 5.78 7.73 3.82
C MET A 121 5.84 6.22 3.61
N ILE A 122 4.96 5.65 2.76
CA ILE A 122 5.02 4.22 2.40
C ILE A 122 6.38 3.89 1.80
N HIS A 123 6.81 4.63 0.77
CA HIS A 123 8.09 4.40 0.12
C HIS A 123 9.27 4.45 1.11
N HIS A 124 9.25 5.39 2.07
CA HIS A 124 10.26 5.49 3.12
C HIS A 124 10.33 4.24 3.99
N MET A 125 9.17 3.73 4.44
CA MET A 125 9.10 2.48 5.20
C MET A 125 9.52 1.26 4.35
N ILE A 126 9.06 1.16 3.09
CA ILE A 126 9.45 0.10 2.16
C ILE A 126 10.98 0.07 1.94
N THR A 127 11.61 1.25 1.88
CA THR A 127 13.07 1.39 1.76
C THR A 127 13.79 0.94 3.02
N GLY A 128 13.17 1.11 4.20
CA GLY A 128 13.70 0.66 5.48
C GLY A 128 13.52 -0.83 5.78
N ALA A 129 12.67 -1.55 5.03
CA ALA A 129 12.41 -2.97 5.26
C ALA A 129 13.68 -3.82 5.10
N ASP A 130 14.02 -4.63 6.09
CA ASP A 130 15.31 -5.35 6.20
C ASP A 130 15.19 -6.87 5.98
N VAL A 131 14.05 -7.32 5.46
CA VAL A 131 13.80 -8.72 5.13
C VAL A 131 14.29 -9.06 3.72
N PRO A 132 14.96 -10.23 3.52
CA PRO A 132 15.55 -10.65 2.24
C PRO A 132 14.49 -11.15 1.24
N THR A 133 13.63 -10.24 0.80
CA THR A 133 12.53 -10.52 -0.12
C THR A 133 12.48 -9.55 -1.29
N ASP A 134 12.07 -10.07 -2.44
CA ASP A 134 11.85 -9.33 -3.69
C ASP A 134 10.36 -9.13 -4.00
N THR A 135 9.50 -9.54 -3.07
CA THR A 135 8.05 -9.57 -3.22
C THR A 135 7.38 -8.66 -2.20
N VAL A 136 6.49 -7.80 -2.70
CA VAL A 136 5.52 -7.05 -1.90
C VAL A 136 4.12 -7.58 -2.18
N VAL A 137 3.29 -7.66 -1.14
CA VAL A 137 1.89 -8.09 -1.22
C VAL A 137 0.99 -6.99 -0.67
N ASP A 138 0.15 -6.42 -1.51
CA ASP A 138 -0.96 -5.56 -1.09
C ASP A 138 -2.17 -6.45 -0.78
N ILE A 139 -2.48 -6.62 0.52
CA ILE A 139 -3.45 -7.60 1.03
C ILE A 139 -4.90 -7.20 0.71
N PHE A 140 -5.20 -5.91 0.78
CA PHE A 140 -6.55 -5.40 0.50
C PHE A 140 -6.69 -4.94 -0.94
N GLY A 141 -5.56 -4.77 -1.64
CA GLY A 141 -5.34 -4.69 -3.08
C GLY A 141 -6.00 -3.54 -3.82
N LYS A 142 -7.11 -2.98 -3.31
CA LYS A 142 -7.91 -1.87 -3.83
C LYS A 142 -7.66 -1.62 -5.30
N PHE A 143 -6.92 -0.57 -5.66
CA PHE A 143 -6.43 -0.35 -7.03
C PHE A 143 -4.93 -0.67 -7.21
N GLY A 144 -4.21 -1.03 -6.13
CA GLY A 144 -2.81 -1.45 -6.16
C GLY A 144 -1.82 -0.29 -6.33
N LEU A 145 -2.23 0.95 -6.05
CA LEU A 145 -1.40 2.14 -6.26
C LEU A 145 -0.18 2.16 -5.34
N ALA A 146 -0.32 1.75 -4.08
CA ALA A 146 0.81 1.64 -3.16
C ALA A 146 1.90 0.70 -3.72
N ALA A 147 1.52 -0.50 -4.16
CA ALA A 147 2.46 -1.45 -4.75
C ALA A 147 3.08 -0.92 -6.06
N ALA A 148 2.28 -0.33 -6.95
CA ALA A 148 2.75 0.18 -8.23
C ALA A 148 3.72 1.36 -8.09
N LEU A 149 3.44 2.28 -7.16
CA LEU A 149 4.12 3.57 -7.08
C LEU A 149 5.22 3.61 -6.03
N CYS A 150 5.10 2.81 -4.95
CA CYS A 150 6.01 2.86 -3.83
C CYS A 150 7.00 1.67 -3.77
N ALA A 151 6.78 0.57 -4.49
CA ALA A 151 7.62 -0.63 -4.43
C ALA A 151 8.42 -0.89 -5.72
N GLY A 152 8.96 0.16 -6.34
CA GLY A 152 9.62 0.09 -7.64
C GLY A 152 10.82 -0.86 -7.73
N GLY A 153 11.54 -1.08 -6.62
CA GLY A 153 12.67 -2.00 -6.54
C GLY A 153 12.29 -3.47 -6.40
N TYR A 154 11.04 -3.78 -6.04
CA TYR A 154 10.56 -5.15 -5.87
C TYR A 154 10.26 -5.78 -7.22
N LYS A 155 10.66 -7.04 -7.37
CA LYS A 155 10.45 -7.81 -8.60
C LYS A 155 9.00 -8.25 -8.74
N TYR A 156 8.39 -8.70 -7.66
CA TYR A 156 7.00 -9.16 -7.66
C TYR A 156 6.15 -8.22 -6.80
N LYS A 157 5.06 -7.73 -7.38
CA LYS A 157 4.14 -6.78 -6.77
C LYS A 157 2.75 -7.41 -6.82
N ILE A 158 2.43 -8.20 -5.81
CA ILE A 158 1.19 -8.97 -5.75
C ILE A 158 0.10 -8.07 -5.18
N VAL A 159 -1.07 -8.08 -5.83
CA VAL A 159 -2.22 -7.28 -5.41
C VAL A 159 -3.43 -8.21 -5.31
N CYS A 160 -3.92 -8.34 -4.08
CA CYS A 160 -5.00 -9.23 -3.68
C CYS A 160 -6.37 -8.58 -3.94
N LEU A 161 -7.11 -9.09 -4.93
CA LEU A 161 -8.38 -8.49 -5.36
C LEU A 161 -9.53 -9.49 -5.25
N ASN A 162 -10.71 -9.00 -4.86
CA ASN A 162 -11.94 -9.76 -5.02
C ASN A 162 -12.21 -10.05 -6.52
N GLU A 163 -13.10 -11.00 -6.81
CA GLU A 163 -13.35 -11.47 -8.17
C GLU A 163 -13.73 -10.34 -9.14
N GLN A 164 -14.57 -9.41 -8.70
CA GLN A 164 -15.02 -8.29 -9.51
C GLN A 164 -13.87 -7.33 -9.85
N ASN A 165 -13.12 -6.86 -8.85
CA ASN A 165 -11.99 -5.94 -9.05
C ASN A 165 -10.85 -6.61 -9.82
N PHE A 166 -10.57 -7.89 -9.54
CA PHE A 166 -9.59 -8.68 -10.27
C PHE A 166 -9.86 -8.60 -11.77
N TYR A 167 -11.12 -8.81 -12.15
CA TYR A 167 -11.52 -8.75 -13.55
C TYR A 167 -11.36 -7.34 -14.15
N LEU A 168 -11.94 -6.32 -13.51
CA LEU A 168 -11.95 -4.95 -14.03
C LEU A 168 -10.53 -4.39 -14.19
N TYR A 169 -9.67 -4.63 -13.20
CA TYR A 169 -8.31 -4.10 -13.24
C TYR A 169 -7.37 -4.94 -14.11
N SER A 170 -7.61 -6.26 -14.26
CA SER A 170 -6.89 -7.07 -15.25
C SER A 170 -7.19 -6.62 -16.68
N LEU A 171 -8.45 -6.28 -16.97
CA LEU A 171 -8.84 -5.70 -18.25
C LEU A 171 -8.12 -4.37 -18.53
N LEU A 172 -8.16 -3.47 -17.55
CA LEU A 172 -7.48 -2.17 -17.66
C LEU A 172 -5.98 -2.35 -17.86
N GLN A 173 -5.34 -3.24 -17.09
CA GLN A 173 -3.92 -3.54 -17.17
C GLN A 173 -3.52 -4.07 -18.55
N ASP A 174 -4.33 -4.96 -19.14
CA ASP A 174 -4.00 -5.52 -20.45
C ASP A 174 -4.04 -4.46 -21.56
N VAL A 175 -5.02 -3.55 -21.52
CA VAL A 175 -5.08 -2.42 -22.45
C VAL A 175 -3.91 -1.44 -22.23
N MET A 176 -3.54 -1.21 -20.97
CA MET A 176 -2.41 -0.35 -20.59
C MET A 176 -1.04 -0.85 -21.04
N ARG A 177 -0.90 -2.11 -21.51
CA ARG A 177 0.34 -2.60 -22.16
C ARG A 177 0.68 -1.88 -23.46
N LYS A 178 -0.30 -1.19 -24.07
CA LYS A 178 -0.11 -0.29 -25.22
C LYS A 178 -0.41 1.15 -24.79
N PRO A 179 0.39 1.74 -23.88
CA PRO A 179 -0.01 2.93 -23.14
C PRO A 179 -0.22 4.15 -24.04
N VAL A 180 0.62 4.35 -25.06
CA VAL A 180 0.46 5.47 -26.01
C VAL A 180 -0.85 5.36 -26.81
N LYS A 181 -1.23 4.16 -27.25
CA LYS A 181 -2.49 3.94 -27.98
C LYS A 181 -3.68 4.21 -27.06
N PHE A 182 -3.63 3.72 -25.83
CA PHE A 182 -4.72 3.90 -24.87
C PHE A 182 -4.84 5.36 -24.41
N TYR A 183 -3.72 6.06 -24.22
CA TYR A 183 -3.72 7.49 -23.90
C TYR A 183 -4.45 8.31 -24.97
N LYS A 184 -4.26 8.03 -26.27
CA LYS A 184 -4.99 8.75 -27.33
C LYS A 184 -6.52 8.71 -27.15
N MET A 185 -7.06 7.58 -26.69
CA MET A 185 -8.50 7.44 -26.44
C MET A 185 -8.97 8.22 -25.19
N ILE A 186 -8.11 8.33 -24.18
CA ILE A 186 -8.35 9.13 -22.98
C ILE A 186 -8.22 10.63 -23.30
N ASP A 187 -7.24 10.99 -24.14
CA ASP A 187 -6.92 12.36 -24.54
C ASP A 187 -8.04 13.04 -25.32
N GLU A 188 -8.84 12.28 -26.08
CA GLU A 188 -10.09 12.76 -26.69
C GLU A 188 -11.05 13.31 -25.62
N GLU A 189 -11.24 12.58 -24.52
CA GLU A 189 -12.11 13.02 -23.42
C GLU A 189 -11.48 14.15 -22.62
N ARG A 190 -10.16 14.09 -22.43
CA ARG A 190 -9.37 15.13 -21.76
C ARG A 190 -9.54 16.46 -22.47
N LYS A 191 -9.38 16.49 -23.80
CA LYS A 191 -9.54 17.69 -24.64
C LYS A 191 -10.97 18.23 -24.64
N TYR A 192 -11.97 17.35 -24.72
CA TYR A 192 -13.37 17.78 -24.60
C TYR A 192 -13.62 18.48 -23.26
N LEU A 193 -13.19 17.87 -22.15
CA LEU A 193 -13.35 18.46 -20.82
C LEU A 193 -12.50 19.72 -20.60
N GLU A 194 -11.34 19.82 -21.25
CA GLU A 194 -10.49 21.01 -21.22
C GLU A 194 -11.18 22.22 -21.86
N ILE A 195 -11.82 22.03 -23.02
CA ILE A 195 -12.64 23.07 -23.67
C ILE A 195 -13.80 23.48 -22.76
N LYS A 196 -14.55 22.52 -22.23
CA LYS A 196 -15.70 22.79 -21.34
C LYS A 196 -15.29 23.44 -20.03
N LEU A 197 -14.08 23.18 -19.53
CA LEU A 197 -13.51 23.85 -18.38
C LEU A 197 -13.15 25.31 -18.68
N ALA A 198 -12.57 25.58 -19.85
CA ALA A 198 -12.21 26.93 -20.30
C ALA A 198 -13.45 27.80 -20.56
N ASP A 199 -14.50 27.21 -21.14
CA ASP A 199 -15.77 27.88 -21.43
C ASP A 199 -16.67 28.03 -20.18
N ASN A 200 -16.24 27.51 -19.03
CA ASN A 200 -16.98 27.46 -17.77
C ASN A 200 -18.35 26.72 -17.88
N GLU A 201 -18.47 25.77 -18.80
CA GLU A 201 -19.66 24.95 -19.08
C GLU A 201 -19.68 23.62 -18.32
N ILE A 202 -18.73 23.40 -17.40
CA ILE A 202 -18.63 22.15 -16.60
C ILE A 202 -19.93 21.83 -15.88
N LYS A 203 -20.60 22.85 -15.35
CA LYS A 203 -21.87 22.69 -14.65
C LYS A 203 -22.96 22.11 -15.55
N ASP A 204 -22.99 22.54 -16.81
CA ASP A 204 -24.03 22.18 -17.77
C ASP A 204 -23.87 20.73 -18.24
N ILE A 205 -22.63 20.26 -18.36
CA ILE A 205 -22.32 18.89 -18.77
C ILE A 205 -22.24 17.89 -17.60
N MET A 206 -22.11 18.36 -16.36
CA MET A 206 -21.87 17.49 -15.20
C MET A 206 -22.91 16.39 -15.07
N LYS A 207 -24.20 16.75 -15.15
CA LYS A 207 -25.30 15.80 -14.95
C LYS A 207 -25.32 14.73 -16.04
N SER A 208 -25.14 15.11 -17.30
CA SER A 208 -25.14 14.16 -18.42
C SER A 208 -23.91 13.25 -18.39
N GLN A 209 -22.74 13.79 -18.03
CA GLN A 209 -21.51 13.02 -17.89
C GLN A 209 -21.60 12.01 -16.74
N ILE A 210 -22.08 12.42 -15.57
CA ILE A 210 -22.30 11.51 -14.43
C ILE A 210 -23.30 10.42 -14.79
N GLN A 211 -24.41 10.78 -15.45
CA GLN A 211 -25.41 9.81 -15.87
C GLN A 211 -24.82 8.79 -16.85
N HIS A 212 -24.03 9.23 -17.83
CA HIS A 212 -23.34 8.37 -18.78
C HIS A 212 -22.34 7.43 -18.09
N LEU A 213 -21.48 7.95 -17.22
CA LEU A 213 -20.55 7.14 -16.42
C LEU A 213 -21.27 6.14 -15.52
N GLY A 214 -22.44 6.51 -14.97
CA GLY A 214 -23.28 5.62 -14.18
C GLY A 214 -23.88 4.49 -14.99
N GLN A 215 -24.37 4.77 -16.20
CA GLN A 215 -24.85 3.75 -17.12
C GLN A 215 -23.73 2.77 -17.50
N ILE A 216 -22.54 3.29 -17.78
CA ILE A 216 -21.39 2.44 -18.11
C ILE A 216 -20.97 1.61 -16.90
N LYS A 217 -20.95 2.18 -15.68
CA LYS A 217 -20.67 1.41 -14.47
C LYS A 217 -21.65 0.26 -14.33
N VAL A 218 -22.95 0.47 -14.54
CA VAL A 218 -23.97 -0.60 -14.53
C VAL A 218 -23.69 -1.63 -15.63
N LEU A 219 -23.42 -1.20 -16.86
CA LEU A 219 -23.11 -2.10 -17.98
C LEU A 219 -21.85 -2.94 -17.75
N VAL A 220 -20.81 -2.36 -17.16
CA VAL A 220 -19.56 -3.04 -16.86
C VAL A 220 -19.73 -4.00 -15.66
N TYR A 221 -20.53 -3.62 -14.67
CA TYR A 221 -20.76 -4.43 -13.47
C TYR A 221 -21.75 -5.59 -13.70
N TYR A 222 -22.76 -5.41 -14.56
CA TYR A 222 -23.84 -6.38 -14.78
C TYR A 222 -23.89 -6.97 -16.20
N GLY A 223 -23.39 -6.23 -17.20
CA GLY A 223 -23.39 -6.64 -18.60
C GLY A 223 -22.23 -7.53 -18.98
N VAL A 224 -21.16 -7.56 -18.18
CA VAL A 224 -20.08 -8.53 -18.34
C VAL A 224 -20.48 -9.84 -17.68
N ARG A 225 -20.57 -10.90 -18.48
CA ARG A 225 -20.90 -12.25 -18.00
C ARG A 225 -19.67 -13.14 -17.97
N LYS A 226 -19.61 -13.98 -16.93
CA LYS A 226 -18.70 -15.12 -16.86
C LYS A 226 -19.26 -16.23 -17.75
N ASN A 227 -18.58 -16.54 -18.86
CA ASN A 227 -18.94 -17.67 -19.71
C ASN A 227 -18.61 -18.99 -19.00
N VAL A 228 -19.22 -20.07 -19.49
CA VAL A 228 -18.87 -21.44 -19.09
C VAL A 228 -17.39 -21.67 -19.45
N GLY A 229 -16.53 -21.82 -18.44
CA GLY A 229 -15.06 -21.83 -18.59
C GLY A 229 -14.32 -20.67 -17.91
N GLY A 230 -15.04 -19.72 -17.30
CA GLY A 230 -14.44 -18.67 -16.46
C GLY A 230 -13.85 -17.48 -17.22
N GLN A 231 -13.99 -17.44 -18.55
CA GLN A 231 -13.67 -16.26 -19.35
C GLN A 231 -14.83 -15.26 -19.32
N TYR A 232 -14.52 -13.99 -19.17
CA TYR A 232 -15.54 -12.95 -19.22
C TYR A 232 -15.71 -12.44 -20.65
N SER A 233 -16.95 -12.33 -21.12
CA SER A 233 -17.28 -11.75 -22.42
C SER A 233 -17.80 -10.32 -22.29
N TYR A 234 -17.37 -9.47 -23.21
CA TYR A 234 -17.79 -8.08 -23.38
C TYR A 234 -18.86 -7.91 -24.46
N GLU A 235 -19.15 -8.96 -25.22
CA GLU A 235 -19.97 -8.91 -26.44
C GLU A 235 -21.39 -8.40 -26.15
N SER A 236 -21.94 -8.77 -24.98
CA SER A 236 -23.25 -8.31 -24.51
C SER A 236 -23.31 -6.82 -24.15
N THR A 237 -22.18 -6.12 -24.10
CA THR A 237 -22.13 -4.69 -23.77
C THR A 237 -22.20 -3.79 -25.00
N GLY A 238 -21.91 -4.31 -26.20
CA GLY A 238 -21.79 -3.50 -27.43
C GLY A 238 -20.55 -2.62 -27.52
N TYR A 239 -19.64 -2.68 -26.55
CA TYR A 239 -18.38 -1.92 -26.53
C TYR A 239 -17.16 -2.80 -26.78
N THR A 240 -16.12 -2.21 -27.35
CA THR A 240 -14.81 -2.86 -27.43
C THR A 240 -14.14 -2.92 -26.06
N LYS A 241 -13.18 -3.84 -25.95
CA LYS A 241 -12.31 -3.97 -24.78
C LYS A 241 -11.66 -2.64 -24.37
N GLU A 242 -11.10 -1.91 -25.33
CA GLU A 242 -10.44 -0.63 -25.08
C GLU A 242 -11.43 0.47 -24.67
N GLN A 243 -12.65 0.47 -25.21
CA GLN A 243 -13.69 1.41 -24.77
C GLN A 243 -14.08 1.15 -23.32
N ILE A 244 -14.29 -0.11 -22.93
CA ILE A 244 -14.60 -0.47 -21.53
C ILE A 244 -13.44 -0.08 -20.61
N ALA A 245 -12.19 -0.35 -21.00
CA ALA A 245 -11.03 0.07 -20.22
C ALA A 245 -10.94 1.60 -20.09
N LYS A 246 -11.22 2.36 -21.16
CA LYS A 246 -11.30 3.84 -21.12
C LYS A 246 -12.29 4.27 -20.04
N TYR A 247 -13.48 3.67 -20.03
CA TYR A 247 -14.50 4.03 -19.05
C TYR A 247 -14.15 3.62 -17.64
N ILE A 248 -13.52 2.45 -17.42
CA ILE A 248 -13.02 2.08 -16.08
C ILE A 248 -12.03 3.13 -15.59
N PHE A 249 -11.08 3.55 -16.43
CA PHE A 249 -10.10 4.57 -16.08
C PHE A 249 -10.76 5.90 -15.70
N ILE A 250 -11.68 6.39 -16.54
CA ILE A 250 -12.41 7.64 -16.29
C ILE A 250 -13.26 7.50 -15.03
N CYS A 251 -13.97 6.39 -14.84
CA CYS A 251 -14.71 6.13 -13.61
C CYS A 251 -13.81 6.21 -12.37
N LEU A 252 -12.57 5.72 -12.40
CA LEU A 252 -11.65 5.87 -11.26
C LEU A 252 -11.22 7.33 -11.01
N CYS A 253 -11.25 8.18 -12.05
CA CYS A 253 -10.94 9.61 -11.94
C CYS A 253 -12.10 10.45 -11.39
N PHE A 254 -13.35 9.99 -11.59
CA PHE A 254 -14.58 10.72 -11.24
C PHE A 254 -15.48 10.01 -10.22
N ALA A 255 -15.14 8.79 -9.81
CA ALA A 255 -15.85 8.10 -8.75
C ALA A 255 -15.64 8.82 -7.42
N PRO A 256 -16.63 8.77 -6.52
CA PRO A 256 -16.45 9.28 -5.16
C PRO A 256 -15.28 8.57 -4.49
N GLU A 257 -14.69 9.29 -3.55
CA GLU A 257 -13.65 8.79 -2.65
C GLU A 257 -14.20 7.59 -1.86
N TYR A 258 -13.56 6.43 -1.97
CA TYR A 258 -14.10 5.20 -1.35
C TYR A 258 -14.05 5.21 0.18
N TRP A 259 -13.18 6.04 0.77
CA TRP A 259 -12.95 6.14 2.22
C TRP A 259 -13.79 7.26 2.86
N VAL A 260 -14.69 7.90 2.13
CA VAL A 260 -15.57 8.93 2.68
C VAL A 260 -16.93 8.31 3.02
N GLU A 261 -17.26 8.30 4.30
CA GLU A 261 -18.42 7.58 4.87
C GLU A 261 -19.79 7.98 4.27
N THR A 262 -19.97 9.26 3.93
CA THR A 262 -21.20 9.77 3.30
C THR A 262 -21.41 9.19 1.90
N ASN A 263 -20.32 8.85 1.20
CA ASN A 263 -20.37 8.24 -0.13
C ASN A 263 -20.72 6.75 -0.10
N LEU A 264 -20.83 6.17 1.10
CA LEU A 264 -21.16 4.78 1.34
C LEU A 264 -22.62 4.60 1.82
N GLU A 265 -23.44 5.66 1.91
CA GLU A 265 -24.85 5.59 2.31
C GLU A 265 -25.74 4.82 1.32
N VAL A 266 -26.62 3.97 1.85
CA VAL A 266 -27.74 3.34 1.13
C VAL A 266 -29.04 3.92 1.70
N LYS A 267 -29.86 4.57 0.86
CA LYS A 267 -31.21 5.05 1.24
C LYS A 267 -32.24 4.34 0.37
N ASN A 268 -33.31 3.83 0.99
CA ASN A 268 -34.44 3.19 0.29
C ASN A 268 -34.03 2.04 -0.66
N ASN A 269 -33.19 1.11 -0.19
CA ASN A 269 -32.65 -0.01 -1.00
C ASN A 269 -31.95 0.42 -2.32
N LYS A 270 -31.56 1.69 -2.41
CA LYS A 270 -30.72 2.22 -3.48
C LYS A 270 -29.47 2.81 -2.83
N MET A 271 -28.28 2.51 -3.36
CA MET A 271 -27.11 3.29 -2.97
C MET A 271 -27.45 4.77 -3.21
N VAL A 272 -27.38 5.61 -2.18
CA VAL A 272 -27.35 7.06 -2.36
C VAL A 272 -26.20 7.27 -3.32
N THR A 273 -26.44 7.93 -4.43
CA THR A 273 -25.90 7.49 -5.71
C THR A 273 -24.37 7.52 -5.86
N GLY A 274 -23.58 7.90 -4.84
CA GLY A 274 -22.14 7.66 -4.84
C GLY A 274 -21.52 8.25 -6.10
N TRP A 275 -21.92 9.47 -6.44
CA TRP A 275 -21.41 10.25 -7.54
C TRP A 275 -21.00 11.60 -6.98
N LEU A 276 -20.06 12.26 -7.67
CA LEU A 276 -19.69 13.65 -7.42
C LEU A 276 -20.87 14.55 -7.85
N ASP A 277 -21.93 14.61 -7.05
CA ASP A 277 -23.10 15.44 -7.29
C ASP A 277 -22.86 16.90 -6.89
N ASP A 278 -21.72 17.19 -6.25
CA ASP A 278 -21.26 18.53 -5.97
C ASP A 278 -20.38 19.09 -7.11
N GLU A 279 -20.82 20.23 -7.65
CA GLU A 279 -20.15 20.94 -8.75
C GLU A 279 -18.67 21.23 -8.44
N LYS A 280 -18.36 21.51 -7.18
CA LYS A 280 -17.00 21.86 -6.74
C LYS A 280 -16.03 20.69 -6.86
N THR A 281 -16.41 19.51 -6.38
CA THR A 281 -15.55 18.31 -6.45
C THR A 281 -15.51 17.77 -7.86
N TYR A 282 -16.62 17.79 -8.60
CA TYR A 282 -16.59 17.44 -10.03
C TYR A 282 -15.62 18.35 -10.81
N LYS A 283 -15.71 19.68 -10.63
CA LYS A 283 -14.78 20.65 -11.27
C LYS A 283 -13.33 20.41 -10.85
N LYS A 284 -13.07 20.04 -9.60
CA LYS A 284 -11.73 19.64 -9.12
C LYS A 284 -11.24 18.38 -9.85
N CYS A 285 -12.06 17.34 -9.97
CA CYS A 285 -11.72 16.12 -10.70
C CYS A 285 -11.43 16.38 -12.18
N VAL A 286 -12.28 17.18 -12.84
CA VAL A 286 -12.01 17.63 -14.22
C VAL A 286 -10.67 18.36 -14.30
N THR A 287 -10.42 19.32 -13.40
CA THR A 287 -9.17 20.10 -13.37
C THR A 287 -7.94 19.20 -13.20
N ASN A 288 -8.03 18.15 -12.40
CA ASN A 288 -6.94 17.19 -12.23
C ASN A 288 -6.78 16.28 -13.46
N PHE A 289 -7.90 15.83 -14.03
CA PHE A 289 -7.91 14.97 -15.21
C PHE A 289 -7.32 15.66 -16.45
N VAL A 290 -7.65 16.94 -16.68
CA VAL A 290 -7.12 17.69 -17.84
C VAL A 290 -5.62 17.94 -17.79
N LYS A 291 -5.02 17.90 -16.59
CA LYS A 291 -3.58 18.04 -16.35
C LYS A 291 -2.80 16.74 -16.57
N LEU A 292 -3.47 15.61 -16.76
CA LEU A 292 -2.79 14.35 -17.02
C LEU A 292 -2.01 14.43 -18.34
N SER A 293 -0.68 14.40 -18.24
CA SER A 293 0.21 14.37 -19.40
C SER A 293 0.33 12.95 -19.99
N GLN A 294 0.77 12.86 -21.24
CA GLN A 294 1.08 11.57 -21.85
C GLN A 294 2.25 10.91 -21.13
N GLU A 295 3.27 11.68 -20.73
CA GLU A 295 4.45 11.20 -20.04
C GLU A 295 4.09 10.55 -18.70
N ASP A 296 3.28 11.24 -17.86
CA ASP A 296 2.85 10.73 -16.56
C ASP A 296 1.97 9.50 -16.72
N PHE A 297 1.06 9.51 -17.69
CA PHE A 297 0.21 8.36 -17.99
C PHE A 297 1.03 7.14 -18.41
N VAL A 298 1.98 7.31 -19.33
CA VAL A 298 2.84 6.22 -19.82
C VAL A 298 3.72 5.69 -18.68
N ALA A 299 4.27 6.56 -17.85
CA ALA A 299 5.05 6.17 -16.67
C ALA A 299 4.22 5.37 -15.66
N PHE A 300 2.98 5.79 -15.40
CA PHE A 300 2.04 5.06 -14.56
C PHE A 300 1.67 3.71 -15.17
N ALA A 301 1.25 3.68 -16.44
CA ALA A 301 0.83 2.46 -17.12
C ALA A 301 1.93 1.39 -17.14
N LYS A 302 3.19 1.80 -17.31
CA LYS A 302 4.35 0.90 -17.18
C LYS A 302 4.41 0.27 -15.78
N LYS A 303 4.39 1.08 -14.72
CA LYS A 303 4.41 0.58 -13.33
C LYS A 303 3.20 -0.30 -13.00
N PHE A 304 2.01 0.09 -13.47
CA PHE A 304 0.77 -0.66 -13.26
C PHE A 304 0.78 -2.01 -14.00
N SER A 305 1.40 -2.08 -15.17
CA SER A 305 1.54 -3.34 -15.93
C SER A 305 2.46 -4.38 -15.27
N GLU A 306 3.29 -3.97 -14.31
CA GLU A 306 4.16 -4.87 -13.54
C GLU A 306 3.44 -5.53 -12.34
N LEU A 307 2.23 -5.08 -12.02
CA LEU A 307 1.43 -5.68 -10.95
C LEU A 307 0.99 -7.10 -11.31
N LYS A 308 1.01 -7.99 -10.33
CA LYS A 308 0.41 -9.32 -10.42
C LYS A 308 -0.89 -9.33 -9.63
N PHE A 309 -2.02 -9.19 -10.33
CA PHE A 309 -3.32 -9.37 -9.72
C PHE A 309 -3.56 -10.84 -9.39
N VAL A 310 -4.08 -11.10 -8.19
CA VAL A 310 -4.51 -12.41 -7.75
C VAL A 310 -5.95 -12.30 -7.32
N ASN A 311 -6.82 -13.15 -7.88
CA ASN A 311 -8.19 -13.27 -7.42
C ASN A 311 -8.17 -14.02 -6.08
N CYS A 312 -8.26 -13.27 -5.00
CA CYS A 312 -8.43 -13.83 -3.67
C CYS A 312 -9.61 -13.17 -2.98
N ASP A 313 -10.51 -14.00 -2.50
CA ASP A 313 -11.44 -13.56 -1.48
C ASP A 313 -10.64 -13.13 -0.25
N ILE A 314 -11.02 -12.03 0.40
CA ILE A 314 -10.43 -11.62 1.66
C ILE A 314 -10.53 -12.78 2.66
N SER A 315 -11.61 -13.57 2.62
CA SER A 315 -11.79 -14.77 3.44
C SER A 315 -10.73 -15.84 3.18
N ARG A 316 -10.20 -15.97 1.95
CA ARG A 316 -9.09 -16.89 1.65
C ARG A 316 -7.74 -16.37 2.13
N VAL A 317 -7.51 -15.07 2.01
CA VAL A 317 -6.32 -14.44 2.62
C VAL A 317 -6.41 -14.60 4.14
N ILE A 318 -7.60 -14.41 4.71
CA ILE A 318 -7.92 -14.62 6.12
C ILE A 318 -7.79 -16.10 6.52
N ASP A 319 -8.17 -17.07 5.69
CA ASP A 319 -8.00 -18.49 5.99
C ASP A 319 -6.53 -18.89 5.96
N ILE A 320 -5.74 -18.30 5.06
CA ILE A 320 -4.28 -18.42 5.05
C ILE A 320 -3.71 -17.81 6.35
N ILE A 321 -4.15 -16.60 6.72
CA ILE A 321 -3.79 -15.90 7.97
C ILE A 321 -4.17 -16.73 9.21
N ARG A 322 -5.37 -17.31 9.26
CA ARG A 322 -5.93 -18.07 10.39
C ARG A 322 -5.29 -19.44 10.54
N LYS A 323 -5.12 -20.19 9.45
CA LYS A 323 -4.38 -21.47 9.47
C LYS A 323 -2.94 -21.31 9.93
N ASN A 324 -2.33 -20.15 9.69
CA ASN A 324 -0.99 -19.79 10.19
C ASN A 324 -0.98 -19.37 11.67
N ALA A 325 -2.07 -18.78 12.18
CA ALA A 325 -2.17 -18.33 13.57
C ALA A 325 -2.51 -19.47 14.55
N ASP A 326 -3.27 -20.48 14.10
CA ASP A 326 -3.76 -21.57 14.96
C ASP A 326 -2.84 -22.82 14.96
N ASN A 327 -2.01 -23.00 13.92
CA ASN A 327 -1.06 -24.12 13.86
C ASN A 327 0.34 -23.68 14.29
N GLN A 328 0.74 -24.00 15.54
CA GLN A 328 2.11 -23.81 16.05
C GLN A 328 3.18 -24.69 15.34
N ASN A 329 2.82 -25.43 14.28
CA ASN A 329 3.72 -26.31 13.56
C ASN A 329 3.43 -26.23 12.06
N TYR A 330 4.12 -25.32 11.37
CA TYR A 330 4.40 -25.47 9.95
C TYR A 330 5.89 -25.28 9.71
N SER A 331 6.50 -26.22 8.98
CA SER A 331 7.79 -26.02 8.36
C SER A 331 7.63 -24.90 7.32
N SER A 332 8.28 -23.77 7.61
CA SER A 332 8.52 -22.51 6.88
C SER A 332 8.75 -22.59 5.34
N GLY A 333 7.86 -23.22 4.57
CA GLY A 333 8.03 -23.44 3.13
C GLY A 333 7.39 -22.39 2.23
N ASP A 334 6.09 -22.13 2.37
CA ASP A 334 5.30 -21.66 1.20
C ASP A 334 4.63 -20.28 1.33
N ILE A 335 4.68 -19.62 2.49
CA ILE A 335 4.38 -18.18 2.62
C ILE A 335 5.67 -17.51 3.07
N GLN A 336 6.57 -17.34 2.10
CA GLN A 336 7.88 -16.75 2.29
C GLN A 336 7.73 -15.32 2.80
N LYS A 337 8.70 -14.88 3.61
CA LYS A 337 8.88 -13.59 4.29
C LYS A 337 8.69 -12.36 3.36
N PHE A 338 7.51 -12.15 2.78
CA PHE A 338 7.20 -11.03 1.89
C PHE A 338 7.00 -9.74 2.69
N LEU A 339 7.13 -8.60 2.01
CA LEU A 339 6.71 -7.33 2.59
C LEU A 339 5.19 -7.18 2.42
N LEU A 340 4.46 -7.10 3.53
CA LEU A 340 3.01 -6.91 3.49
C LEU A 340 2.65 -5.43 3.57
N TYR A 341 1.80 -4.96 2.65
CA TYR A 341 1.11 -3.67 2.76
C TYR A 341 -0.36 -3.92 3.05
N ILE A 342 -0.87 -3.25 4.09
CA ILE A 342 -2.15 -3.56 4.72
C ILE A 342 -2.93 -2.26 4.92
N ASP A 343 -3.82 -1.94 3.98
CA ASP A 343 -4.73 -0.80 4.12
C ASP A 343 -6.11 -1.30 4.58
N VAL A 344 -6.17 -1.66 5.87
CA VAL A 344 -7.38 -2.23 6.51
C VAL A 344 -8.59 -1.30 6.36
N PRO A 345 -9.82 -1.85 6.29
CA PRO A 345 -11.06 -1.09 6.41
C PRO A 345 -11.07 -0.25 7.68
N LYS A 346 -11.51 1.02 7.57
CA LYS A 346 -11.46 2.00 8.68
C LYS A 346 -12.83 2.46 9.17
N TYR A 347 -13.86 2.40 8.32
CA TYR A 347 -15.19 2.92 8.61
C TYR A 347 -16.23 1.80 8.63
N ILE A 348 -17.28 1.93 9.44
CA ILE A 348 -18.37 0.96 9.59
C ILE A 348 -18.88 0.38 8.26
N LYS A 349 -19.03 1.22 7.24
CA LYS A 349 -19.50 0.81 5.90
C LYS A 349 -18.40 0.17 5.04
N GLU A 350 -17.11 0.49 5.27
CA GLU A 350 -16.00 -0.29 4.68
C GLU A 350 -15.93 -1.68 5.33
N TYR A 351 -16.10 -1.79 6.65
CA TYR A 351 -16.19 -3.06 7.38
C TYR A 351 -17.29 -3.94 6.75
N GLN A 352 -18.49 -3.38 6.51
CA GLN A 352 -19.58 -4.07 5.82
C GLN A 352 -19.23 -4.47 4.37
N ARG A 353 -18.66 -3.55 3.57
CA ARG A 353 -18.29 -3.81 2.17
C ARG A 353 -17.27 -4.94 2.03
N PHE A 354 -16.30 -5.00 2.92
CA PHE A 354 -15.24 -6.00 2.90
C PHE A 354 -15.56 -7.22 3.76
N GLY A 355 -16.71 -7.25 4.45
CA GLY A 355 -17.03 -8.29 5.43
C GLY A 355 -15.96 -8.43 6.51
N PHE A 356 -15.25 -7.34 6.82
CA PHE A 356 -14.09 -7.32 7.72
C PHE A 356 -14.55 -6.76 9.06
N ASP A 357 -14.60 -7.56 10.11
CA ASP A 357 -15.06 -7.16 11.45
C ASP A 357 -13.91 -7.05 12.47
N GLY A 358 -14.25 -6.74 13.74
CA GLY A 358 -13.29 -6.67 14.82
C GLY A 358 -12.56 -8.00 15.08
N THR A 359 -13.22 -9.13 14.89
CA THR A 359 -12.62 -10.47 15.06
C THR A 359 -11.64 -10.79 13.93
N MET A 360 -11.93 -10.32 12.71
CA MET A 360 -10.98 -10.36 11.60
C MET A 360 -9.77 -9.47 11.86
N MET A 361 -9.94 -8.28 12.44
CA MET A 361 -8.82 -7.43 12.87
C MET A 361 -7.93 -8.15 13.90
N ILE A 362 -8.52 -8.80 14.91
CA ILE A 362 -7.77 -9.58 15.89
C ILE A 362 -7.04 -10.75 15.23
N SER A 363 -7.69 -11.46 14.30
CA SER A 363 -7.08 -12.56 13.54
C SER A 363 -5.88 -12.07 12.71
N LEU A 364 -6.01 -10.93 12.05
CA LEU A 364 -4.94 -10.28 11.30
C LEU A 364 -3.76 -9.96 12.22
N LEU A 365 -4.01 -9.31 13.35
CA LEU A 365 -2.95 -8.96 14.32
C LEU A 365 -2.26 -10.19 14.90
N LYS A 366 -3.01 -11.27 15.20
CA LYS A 366 -2.41 -12.56 15.62
C LYS A 366 -1.49 -13.14 14.56
N MET A 367 -1.86 -13.08 13.28
CA MET A 367 -0.95 -13.52 12.22
C MET A 367 0.27 -12.61 12.12
N LEU A 368 0.11 -11.27 12.17
CA LEU A 368 1.24 -10.34 12.13
C LEU A 368 2.20 -10.53 13.31
N HIS A 369 1.68 -10.95 14.47
CA HIS A 369 2.48 -11.33 15.63
C HIS A 369 3.44 -12.49 15.31
N HIS A 370 3.00 -13.50 14.55
CA HIS A 370 3.81 -14.67 14.21
C HIS A 370 4.50 -14.56 12.84
N TYR A 371 4.16 -13.55 12.04
CA TYR A 371 4.67 -13.39 10.67
C TYR A 371 6.17 -13.05 10.61
N GLU A 372 6.98 -13.84 9.93
CA GLU A 372 8.44 -13.63 9.89
C GLU A 372 8.91 -12.52 8.94
N GLY A 373 8.05 -12.03 8.05
CA GLY A 373 8.35 -10.90 7.16
C GLY A 373 8.00 -9.55 7.79
N ASN A 374 8.35 -8.47 7.09
CA ASN A 374 7.96 -7.11 7.50
C ASN A 374 6.55 -6.78 7.02
N TRP A 375 5.90 -5.84 7.70
CA TRP A 375 4.59 -5.35 7.32
C TRP A 375 4.40 -3.87 7.60
N ILE A 376 3.60 -3.22 6.77
CA ILE A 376 3.17 -1.82 6.90
C ILE A 376 1.65 -1.83 6.94
N MET A 377 1.07 -1.34 8.03
CA MET A 377 -0.38 -1.20 8.16
C MET A 377 -0.78 0.27 8.26
N THR A 378 -1.71 0.68 7.42
CA THR A 378 -2.34 1.99 7.52
C THR A 378 -3.29 1.98 8.71
N TRP A 379 -3.07 2.87 9.67
CA TRP A 379 -3.86 2.95 10.89
C TRP A 379 -4.93 4.03 10.83
N SER A 380 -4.59 5.21 10.30
CA SER A 380 -5.56 6.29 10.13
C SER A 380 -5.20 7.20 8.96
N THR A 381 -6.22 7.74 8.28
CA THR A 381 -6.07 8.62 7.12
C THR A 381 -7.09 9.75 7.16
N PHE A 382 -6.63 11.00 7.21
CA PHE A 382 -7.41 12.25 7.19
C PHE A 382 -8.35 12.40 8.41
N LEU A 383 -8.39 13.60 9.02
CA LEU A 383 -9.33 13.89 10.11
C LEU A 383 -10.74 14.11 9.54
N GLN A 384 -11.72 13.53 10.23
CA GLN A 384 -13.15 13.81 10.07
C GLN A 384 -13.41 15.31 10.27
N LYS A 385 -14.18 15.94 9.39
CA LYS A 385 -14.76 17.26 9.65
C LYS A 385 -15.86 17.10 10.70
N GLY A 386 -15.71 17.75 11.85
CA GLY A 386 -16.82 17.98 12.79
C GLY A 386 -16.73 17.25 14.13
N LEU A 387 -15.79 17.66 14.98
CA LEU A 387 -15.94 17.52 16.43
C LEU A 387 -15.68 18.89 17.05
N ASN A 388 -16.77 19.54 17.45
CA ASN A 388 -16.78 20.77 18.23
C ASN A 388 -16.66 20.48 19.74
N ASP A 389 -15.81 19.53 20.16
CA ASP A 389 -15.62 19.23 21.58
C ASP A 389 -14.15 19.14 21.98
N GLU A 390 -13.91 19.58 23.21
CA GLU A 390 -12.62 19.60 23.89
C GLU A 390 -12.10 18.17 24.17
N ASN A 391 -11.41 17.59 23.18
CA ASN A 391 -10.56 16.40 23.25
C ASN A 391 -11.20 14.99 23.15
N PRO A 392 -11.69 14.59 21.96
CA PRO A 392 -11.48 13.22 21.49
C PRO A 392 -10.31 13.17 20.51
N THR A 393 -9.37 12.24 20.68
CA THR A 393 -8.33 12.01 19.67
C THR A 393 -8.85 11.05 18.60
N LEU A 394 -8.38 11.20 17.33
CA LEU A 394 -8.70 10.30 16.20
C LEU A 394 -8.51 8.80 16.52
N TYR A 395 -7.68 8.52 17.52
CA TYR A 395 -7.28 7.18 17.96
C TYR A 395 -8.27 6.54 18.94
N ASP A 396 -9.19 7.34 19.48
CA ASP A 396 -10.26 6.89 20.38
C ASP A 396 -11.49 6.42 19.58
N MET A 397 -11.58 6.75 18.28
CA MET A 397 -12.74 6.57 17.39
C MET A 397 -12.56 5.48 16.32
N LEU A 398 -11.87 4.39 16.63
CA LEU A 398 -12.10 3.16 15.87
C LEU A 398 -13.52 2.72 16.23
N TYR A 399 -14.48 2.91 15.33
CA TYR A 399 -15.88 2.57 15.58
C TYR A 399 -15.99 1.18 16.21
N THR A 400 -16.29 1.15 17.51
CA THR A 400 -16.71 -0.10 18.15
C THR A 400 -18.15 -0.36 17.74
N GLN A 401 -18.58 -1.62 17.70
CA GLN A 401 -19.97 -1.96 17.39
C GLN A 401 -21.02 -1.27 18.28
N GLN A 402 -20.64 -0.75 19.45
CA GLN A 402 -21.53 0.06 20.29
C GLN A 402 -21.86 1.43 19.67
N GLU A 403 -20.89 2.10 19.03
CA GLU A 403 -21.14 3.32 18.24
C GLU A 403 -21.83 2.97 16.90
N MET A 404 -21.54 1.77 16.35
CA MET A 404 -22.28 1.23 15.20
C MET A 404 -23.78 1.07 15.48
N GLN A 405 -24.16 0.80 16.73
CA GLN A 405 -25.57 0.62 17.11
C GLN A 405 -26.30 1.96 17.33
N SER A 406 -25.65 3.02 17.82
CA SER A 406 -26.33 4.32 18.03
C SER A 406 -26.68 5.01 16.71
N ASP A 407 -25.79 4.95 15.71
CA ASP A 407 -26.04 5.61 14.41
C ASP A 407 -26.94 4.79 13.47
N ILE A 408 -26.86 3.45 13.51
CA ILE A 408 -27.75 2.58 12.72
C ILE A 408 -29.21 2.65 13.23
N TYR A 409 -29.42 2.80 14.54
CA TYR A 409 -30.77 2.92 15.12
C TYR A 409 -31.48 4.22 14.73
N ILE A 410 -30.72 5.29 14.46
CA ILE A 410 -31.26 6.59 14.03
C ILE A 410 -31.55 6.59 12.52
N ALA A 411 -30.82 5.80 11.72
CA ALA A 411 -30.95 5.81 10.27
C ALA A 411 -32.09 4.91 9.76
N HIS A 412 -32.01 3.57 9.82
CA HIS A 412 -32.91 2.71 9.02
C HIS A 412 -33.20 1.36 9.71
N GLY A 413 -34.40 1.22 10.26
CA GLY A 413 -34.85 0.08 11.06
C GLY A 413 -35.18 -1.21 10.29
N ASN A 414 -34.21 -1.81 9.58
CA ASN A 414 -34.21 -3.24 9.25
C ASN A 414 -32.87 -3.63 8.59
N TYR A 415 -31.84 -3.86 9.40
CA TYR A 415 -30.65 -4.60 8.98
C TYR A 415 -30.24 -5.56 10.12
N GLU A 416 -29.83 -6.77 9.75
CA GLU A 416 -29.48 -7.84 10.70
C GLU A 416 -28.40 -7.40 11.69
N ARG A 417 -28.62 -7.71 12.97
CA ARG A 417 -27.65 -7.47 14.05
C ARG A 417 -26.37 -8.25 13.77
N PHE A 418 -25.27 -7.56 13.53
CA PHE A 418 -23.96 -8.12 13.83
C PHE A 418 -23.78 -8.07 15.36
N GLU A 419 -23.55 -9.23 16.00
CA GLU A 419 -23.50 -9.37 17.47
C GLU A 419 -22.06 -9.41 18.05
N GLU A 420 -21.06 -8.82 17.40
CA GLU A 420 -19.65 -9.05 17.79
C GLU A 420 -18.90 -7.83 18.34
N LYS A 421 -18.61 -7.91 19.65
CA LYS A 421 -18.06 -6.83 20.48
C LYS A 421 -16.56 -7.01 20.72
N VAL A 422 -15.69 -6.57 19.79
CA VAL A 422 -14.25 -6.39 20.10
C VAL A 422 -14.00 -4.92 20.46
N PRO A 423 -13.73 -4.59 21.73
CA PRO A 423 -13.39 -3.22 22.12
C PRO A 423 -12.06 -2.77 21.49
N VAL A 424 -11.94 -1.49 21.15
CA VAL A 424 -10.68 -0.89 20.65
C VAL A 424 -9.50 -1.16 21.58
N LYS A 425 -9.72 -1.12 22.89
CA LYS A 425 -8.73 -1.48 23.91
C LYS A 425 -8.12 -2.87 23.68
N VAL A 426 -8.91 -3.84 23.21
CA VAL A 426 -8.42 -5.19 22.88
C VAL A 426 -7.50 -5.16 21.66
N ILE A 427 -7.82 -4.36 20.65
CA ILE A 427 -6.97 -4.14 19.47
C ILE A 427 -5.63 -3.51 19.88
N TYR A 428 -5.66 -2.48 20.74
CA TYR A 428 -4.43 -1.87 21.27
C TYR A 428 -3.61 -2.83 22.14
N ASN A 429 -4.26 -3.71 22.92
CA ASN A 429 -3.56 -4.74 23.69
C ASN A 429 -2.87 -5.76 22.78
N MET A 430 -3.45 -6.09 21.62
CA MET A 430 -2.80 -6.96 20.63
C MET A 430 -1.51 -6.32 20.09
N PHE A 431 -1.51 -5.03 19.78
CA PHE A 431 -0.27 -4.34 19.40
C PHE A 431 0.76 -4.33 20.54
N ASP A 432 0.35 -4.19 21.81
CA ASP A 432 1.30 -4.30 22.92
C ASP A 432 1.96 -5.68 22.98
N MET A 433 1.21 -6.74 22.67
CA MET A 433 1.76 -8.10 22.59
C MET A 433 2.78 -8.21 21.46
N ILE A 434 2.45 -7.69 20.27
CA ILE A 434 3.37 -7.71 19.13
C ILE A 434 4.63 -6.86 19.41
N ASP A 435 4.47 -5.67 20.00
CA ASP A 435 5.58 -4.75 20.32
C ASP A 435 6.58 -5.36 21.31
N LYS A 436 6.12 -6.18 22.25
CA LYS A 436 7.01 -6.91 23.17
C LYS A 436 7.98 -7.83 22.42
N ASP A 437 7.53 -8.43 21.32
CA ASP A 437 8.30 -9.47 20.63
C ASP A 437 9.05 -8.93 19.39
N LYS A 438 8.51 -7.91 18.70
CA LYS A 438 9.07 -7.40 17.44
C LYS A 438 9.54 -5.94 17.47
N ASN A 439 9.16 -5.17 18.49
CA ASN A 439 9.16 -3.70 18.47
C ASN A 439 8.30 -3.14 17.34
N LEU A 440 7.35 -2.27 17.68
CA LEU A 440 6.53 -1.59 16.71
C LEU A 440 6.87 -0.10 16.65
N PHE A 441 6.76 0.43 15.44
CA PHE A 441 6.99 1.83 15.13
C PHE A 441 5.73 2.45 14.53
N VAL A 442 5.53 3.73 14.82
CA VAL A 442 4.41 4.52 14.32
C VAL A 442 4.95 5.70 13.54
N PHE A 443 4.55 5.83 12.27
CA PHE A 443 4.92 6.96 11.42
C PHE A 443 3.74 7.90 11.28
N ILE A 444 3.89 9.13 11.78
CA ILE A 444 2.82 10.12 11.87
C ILE A 444 3.19 11.33 11.04
N TYR A 445 2.30 11.71 10.14
CA TYR A 445 2.30 13.02 9.50
C TYR A 445 1.07 13.81 9.95
N ARG A 446 1.28 15.11 10.25
CA ARG A 446 0.21 16.07 10.54
C ARG A 446 0.44 17.36 9.79
N ASP A 447 -0.56 17.83 9.07
CA ASP A 447 -0.63 19.21 8.58
C ASP A 447 -1.46 20.07 9.54
N LYS A 448 -0.83 21.08 10.15
CA LYS A 448 -1.52 22.03 11.06
C LYS A 448 -2.37 23.07 10.32
N ASN A 449 -2.48 23.00 8.99
CA ASN A 449 -3.36 23.86 8.22
C ASN A 449 -4.83 23.57 8.59
N LYS A 450 -5.45 24.46 9.36
CA LYS A 450 -6.84 24.37 9.84
C LYS A 450 -7.87 24.15 8.73
N ASN A 451 -7.56 24.54 7.48
CA ASN A 451 -8.46 24.41 6.33
C ASN A 451 -8.29 23.07 5.57
N LYS A 452 -7.24 22.30 5.86
CA LYS A 452 -6.87 21.04 5.20
C LYS A 452 -6.15 20.10 6.19
N GLN A 453 -6.69 19.89 7.39
CA GLN A 453 -5.99 19.09 8.38
C GLN A 453 -5.86 17.63 7.90
N GLN A 454 -4.63 17.23 7.55
CA GLN A 454 -4.30 15.87 7.13
C GLN A 454 -3.52 15.19 8.23
N ASN A 455 -4.05 14.07 8.74
CA ASN A 455 -3.31 13.19 9.63
C ASN A 455 -3.15 11.84 8.92
N ILE A 456 -1.92 11.41 8.72
CA ILE A 456 -1.60 10.10 8.15
C ILE A 456 -0.82 9.32 9.20
N VAL A 457 -1.24 8.10 9.47
CA VAL A 457 -0.62 7.25 10.49
C VAL A 457 -0.47 5.84 9.96
N PHE A 458 0.74 5.33 10.07
CA PHE A 458 1.06 3.93 9.83
C PHE A 458 1.62 3.29 11.09
N VAL A 459 1.35 2.00 11.27
CA VAL A 459 2.01 1.13 12.24
C VAL A 459 2.79 0.08 11.47
N THR A 460 4.01 -0.22 11.89
CA THR A 460 4.90 -1.17 11.20
C THR A 460 5.89 -1.81 12.18
N ASP A 461 6.39 -2.99 11.85
CA ASP A 461 7.53 -3.63 12.51
C ASP A 461 8.89 -3.23 11.89
N ILE A 462 8.88 -2.34 10.90
CA ILE A 462 10.08 -1.87 10.22
C ILE A 462 10.74 -0.73 11.01
N ASP A 463 11.99 -0.93 11.40
CA ASP A 463 12.84 0.10 12.01
C ASP A 463 13.48 0.98 10.92
N PHE A 464 12.69 1.86 10.28
CA PHE A 464 13.18 2.75 9.22
C PHE A 464 13.90 3.99 9.78
N ASP A 465 14.81 4.59 9.01
CA ASP A 465 15.60 5.72 9.48
C ASP A 465 14.73 6.92 9.89
N GLU A 466 15.05 7.51 11.04
CA GLU A 466 14.46 8.79 11.43
C GLU A 466 14.82 9.87 10.42
N ILE A 467 13.84 10.73 10.12
CA ILE A 467 14.00 11.80 9.16
C ILE A 467 13.18 12.98 9.64
N ASP A 468 13.81 14.14 9.73
CA ASP A 468 13.10 15.38 10.05
C ASP A 468 12.19 15.78 8.87
N CYS A 469 11.22 16.64 9.16
CA CYS A 469 10.20 17.01 8.18
C CYS A 469 10.81 17.69 6.94
N GLU A 470 11.76 18.61 7.12
CA GLU A 470 12.36 19.33 5.99
C GLU A 470 13.17 18.38 5.10
N SER A 471 14.02 17.54 5.70
CA SER A 471 14.78 16.53 4.99
C SER A 471 13.89 15.53 4.26
N PHE A 472 12.75 15.13 4.84
CA PHE A 472 11.79 14.25 4.21
C PHE A 472 11.19 14.88 2.94
N PHE A 473 10.69 16.11 3.05
CA PHE A 473 10.11 16.82 1.91
C PHE A 473 11.15 17.05 0.81
N ARG A 474 12.38 17.43 1.17
CA ARG A 474 13.50 17.57 0.24
C ARG A 474 13.84 16.24 -0.45
N LYS A 475 13.95 15.14 0.30
CA LYS A 475 14.25 13.79 -0.23
C LYS A 475 13.23 13.36 -1.30
N TYR A 476 11.96 13.68 -1.08
CA TYR A 476 10.86 13.29 -1.95
C TYR A 476 10.40 14.39 -2.91
N LYS A 477 11.15 15.51 -3.00
CA LYS A 477 10.89 16.65 -3.89
C LYS A 477 9.48 17.25 -3.73
N MET A 478 9.02 17.35 -2.49
CA MET A 478 7.74 17.95 -2.13
C MET A 478 7.93 19.35 -1.54
N GLU A 479 6.92 20.21 -1.67
CA GLU A 479 6.93 21.54 -1.07
C GLU A 479 6.69 21.49 0.43
N PHE A 480 7.61 22.07 1.22
CA PHE A 480 7.52 22.18 2.67
C PHE A 480 7.09 23.59 3.08
N ASN A 481 6.00 23.72 3.83
CA ASN A 481 5.43 25.02 4.20
C ASN A 481 5.65 25.40 5.67
N GLY A 482 6.42 24.61 6.42
CA GLY A 482 6.76 24.85 7.84
C GLY A 482 5.62 24.57 8.83
N LYS A 483 4.45 24.10 8.37
CA LYS A 483 3.27 23.80 9.21
C LYS A 483 3.07 22.31 9.43
N GLU A 484 3.82 21.51 8.70
CA GLU A 484 3.82 20.07 8.71
C GLU A 484 4.64 19.53 9.89
N LYS A 485 4.19 18.42 10.48
CA LYS A 485 4.92 17.68 11.51
C LYS A 485 5.01 16.23 11.09
N LEU A 486 6.22 15.70 11.07
CA LEU A 486 6.51 14.30 10.79
C LEU A 486 7.19 13.68 12.02
N LEU A 487 6.74 12.51 12.46
CA LEU A 487 7.28 11.82 13.64
C LEU A 487 7.35 10.31 13.39
N LYS A 488 8.50 9.71 13.69
CA LYS A 488 8.63 8.29 13.98
C LYS A 488 8.61 8.13 15.50
N LEU A 489 7.77 7.24 16.02
CA LEU A 489 7.67 6.93 17.45
C LEU A 489 7.74 5.43 17.67
N LYS A 490 8.24 5.01 18.83
CA LYS A 490 7.98 3.63 19.29
C LYS A 490 6.50 3.50 19.67
N TRP A 491 5.94 2.31 19.50
CA TRP A 491 4.52 2.05 19.84
C TRP A 491 4.16 2.47 21.27
N ARG A 492 5.00 2.17 22.25
CA ARG A 492 4.78 2.55 23.66
C ARG A 492 4.69 4.05 23.86
N GLU A 493 5.51 4.82 23.15
CA GLU A 493 5.50 6.29 23.20
C GLU A 493 4.26 6.84 22.51
N PHE A 494 3.91 6.27 21.35
CA PHE A 494 2.68 6.62 20.66
C PHE A 494 1.45 6.38 21.55
N LYS A 495 1.33 5.19 22.14
CA LYS A 495 0.22 4.82 23.01
C LYS A 495 0.10 5.78 24.20
N LYS A 496 1.21 6.04 24.89
CA LYS A 496 1.24 6.97 26.03
C LYS A 496 0.78 8.39 25.67
N ASN A 497 1.21 8.88 24.51
CA ASN A 497 1.03 10.30 24.14
C ASN A 497 -0.26 10.58 23.37
N TYR A 498 -0.83 9.57 22.71
CA TYR A 498 -1.91 9.77 21.73
C TYR A 498 -3.13 8.87 21.92
N VAL A 499 -3.09 7.87 22.81
CA VAL A 499 -4.21 6.96 23.03
C VAL A 499 -4.75 7.19 24.44
N LYS A 500 -6.02 7.58 24.56
CA LYS A 500 -6.66 7.83 25.85
C LYS A 500 -7.92 6.98 25.95
N PHE A 501 -7.85 5.92 26.73
CA PHE A 501 -9.08 5.20 27.11
C PHE A 501 -9.76 5.98 28.23
N SER A 502 -11.02 6.35 28.03
CA SER A 502 -11.90 6.81 29.11
C SER A 502 -12.29 5.65 30.03
#